data_AF-A0A3A4RWA6-F1
#
_entry.id   AF-A0A3A4RWA6-F1
#
_cell.length_a   1.000
_cell.length_b   1.000
_cell.length_c   1.000
_cell.angle_alpha   90.00
_cell.angle_beta   90.00
_cell.angle_gamma   90.00
#
_symmetry.space_group_name_H-M   'P 1'
#
loop_
_entity.id
_entity.type
_entity.pdbx_description
1 polymer ?
#
loop_
_entity_poly.entity_id
_entity_poly.type
_entity_poly.pdbx_seq_one_letter_code
_entity_poly.pdbx_strand_id
1 'polypeptide(L)'
;MISTQLSSVLERQLLLQLGDRLRQLRKAQGWGTVEMASRVGISRNTLRDIENGNPAPSIGSYLRVMSVLGVSGELALLAGDGVIQPAPVGSAAARSRRINSVVQVIVAADPSRHTVQDLQSVALHQAAVDLVKVNPALLVKAEQTLARWMAKGPSRSNSLWLQWEAILHNRQWRKVLAYNRRAQELRQSSPLVTILPKETRNLVLDQIAALKKGVVMGKATKAPGDPFSMSSTSRA
;
A
#
# COMPACT_ATOMS: atom_id res chain seq x y z
N MET A 1 -13.02 -16.48 -3.91
CA MET A 1 -11.58 -16.21 -4.14
C MET A 1 -11.34 -14.89 -4.90
N ILE A 2 -11.90 -13.75 -4.46
CA ILE A 2 -11.71 -12.43 -5.14
C ILE A 2 -11.08 -11.37 -4.20
N SER A 3 -10.67 -11.73 -2.98
CA SER A 3 -10.23 -10.77 -1.96
C SER A 3 -8.77 -10.27 -2.08
N THR A 4 -7.93 -10.87 -2.93
CA THR A 4 -6.47 -10.65 -2.86
C THR A 4 -5.99 -9.41 -3.62
N GLN A 5 -6.76 -8.87 -4.57
CA GLN A 5 -6.30 -7.72 -5.37
C GLN A 5 -6.71 -6.36 -4.82
N LEU A 6 -7.84 -6.28 -4.10
CA LEU A 6 -8.24 -5.08 -3.33
C LEU A 6 -7.18 -4.70 -2.28
N SER A 7 -6.37 -5.67 -1.85
CA SER A 7 -5.40 -5.47 -0.78
C SER A 7 -4.19 -4.65 -1.24
N SER A 8 -3.66 -4.78 -2.45
CA SER A 8 -2.36 -4.16 -2.79
C SER A 8 -2.39 -2.62 -2.82
N VAL A 9 -3.43 -2.01 -3.40
CA VAL A 9 -3.57 -0.54 -3.42
C VAL A 9 -3.94 -0.01 -2.03
N LEU A 10 -4.75 -0.76 -1.28
CA LEU A 10 -5.12 -0.42 0.09
C LEU A 10 -3.93 -0.53 1.06
N GLU A 11 -3.19 -1.63 1.02
CA GLU A 11 -1.92 -1.87 1.74
C GLU A 11 -0.94 -0.75 1.46
N ARG A 12 -0.81 -0.36 0.18
CA ARG A 12 0.01 0.77 -0.23
C ARG A 12 -0.45 2.07 0.41
N GLN A 13 -1.76 2.35 0.38
CA GLN A 13 -2.33 3.55 0.98
C GLN A 13 -2.12 3.60 2.51
N LEU A 14 -2.28 2.47 3.19
CA LEU A 14 -2.03 2.35 4.63
C LEU A 14 -0.57 2.65 4.98
N LEU A 15 0.38 2.11 4.19
CA LEU A 15 1.80 2.39 4.38
C LEU A 15 2.15 3.86 4.13
N LEU A 16 1.53 4.50 3.13
CA LEU A 16 1.70 5.94 2.88
C LEU A 16 1.23 6.78 4.07
N GLN A 17 0.04 6.47 4.59
CA GLN A 17 -0.51 7.16 5.76
C GLN A 17 0.33 6.94 7.01
N LEU A 18 0.88 5.73 7.19
CA LEU A 18 1.83 5.47 8.28
C LEU A 18 3.10 6.30 8.11
N GLY A 19 3.73 6.24 6.93
CA GLY A 19 4.95 7.00 6.64
C GLY A 19 4.79 8.50 6.85
N ASP A 20 3.66 9.07 6.42
CA ASP A 20 3.37 10.49 6.60
C ASP A 20 3.17 10.86 8.07
N ARG A 21 2.44 10.05 8.85
CA ARG A 21 2.33 10.25 10.31
C ARG A 21 3.69 10.22 11.00
N LEU A 22 4.56 9.27 10.66
CA LEU A 22 5.93 9.20 11.20
C LEU A 22 6.76 10.44 10.82
N ARG A 23 6.62 10.93 9.58
CA ARG A 23 7.26 12.17 9.14
C ARG A 23 6.75 13.38 9.92
N GLN A 24 5.44 13.49 10.14
CA GLN A 24 4.83 14.57 10.92
C GLN A 24 5.33 14.55 12.37
N LEU A 25 5.35 13.37 13.01
CA LEU A 25 5.89 13.19 14.37
C LEU A 25 7.37 13.62 14.43
N ARG A 26 8.21 13.21 13.48
CA ARG A 26 9.60 13.66 13.42
C ARG A 26 9.71 15.17 13.34
N LYS A 27 8.91 15.81 12.46
CA LYS A 27 8.91 17.28 12.31
C LYS A 27 8.44 17.98 13.59
N ALA A 28 7.45 17.42 14.29
CA ALA A 28 6.97 17.95 15.57
C ALA A 28 8.05 17.89 16.67
N GLN A 29 8.96 16.91 16.61
CA GLN A 29 10.16 16.83 17.47
C GLN A 29 11.29 17.79 17.02
N GLY A 30 11.11 18.56 15.95
CA GLY A 30 12.12 19.48 15.41
C GLY A 30 13.28 18.82 14.66
N TRP A 31 13.22 17.50 14.41
CA TRP A 31 14.36 16.76 13.87
C TRP A 31 14.45 16.78 12.35
N GLY A 32 15.66 17.02 11.84
CA GLY A 32 15.98 16.86 10.43
C GLY A 32 16.03 15.38 9.99
N THR A 33 15.96 15.11 8.69
CA THR A 33 16.07 13.73 8.15
C THR A 33 17.44 13.11 8.48
N VAL A 34 18.52 13.90 8.40
CA VAL A 34 19.89 13.43 8.71
C VAL A 34 19.99 13.04 10.19
N GLU A 35 19.50 13.92 11.04
CA GLU A 35 19.55 13.82 12.48
C GLU A 35 18.76 12.60 12.98
N MET A 36 17.52 12.44 12.51
CA MET A 36 16.70 11.27 12.84
C MET A 36 17.33 9.97 12.32
N ALA A 37 17.84 9.95 11.09
CA ALA A 37 18.46 8.75 10.53
C ALA A 37 19.66 8.31 11.39
N SER A 38 20.45 9.26 11.89
CA SER A 38 21.54 9.01 12.84
C SER A 38 21.02 8.41 14.15
N ARG A 39 20.00 9.02 14.77
CA ARG A 39 19.41 8.53 16.03
C ARG A 39 18.85 7.12 15.93
N VAL A 40 18.24 6.78 14.80
CA VAL A 40 17.67 5.45 14.54
C VAL A 40 18.74 4.42 14.16
N GLY A 41 19.93 4.87 13.72
CA GLY A 41 20.98 4.00 13.21
C GLY A 41 20.67 3.41 11.83
N ILE A 42 20.09 4.22 10.93
CA ILE A 42 19.77 3.82 9.54
C ILE A 42 20.27 4.86 8.53
N SER A 43 20.34 4.47 7.26
CA SER A 43 20.69 5.42 6.20
C SER A 43 19.59 6.46 6.00
N ARG A 44 19.96 7.66 5.53
CA ARG A 44 19.02 8.72 5.13
C ARG A 44 18.01 8.23 4.08
N ASN A 45 18.46 7.35 3.19
CA ASN A 45 17.60 6.76 2.16
C ASN A 45 16.57 5.81 2.77
N THR A 46 16.97 5.01 3.77
CA THR A 46 16.05 4.10 4.49
C THR A 46 14.98 4.89 5.25
N LEU A 47 15.36 5.96 5.95
CA LEU A 47 14.37 6.82 6.63
C LEU A 47 13.41 7.46 5.63
N ARG A 48 13.93 7.97 4.50
CA ARG A 48 13.10 8.50 3.42
C ARG A 48 12.14 7.45 2.86
N ASP A 49 12.62 6.22 2.64
CA ASP A 49 11.79 5.11 2.17
C ASP A 49 10.65 4.80 3.15
N ILE A 50 10.94 4.76 4.46
CA ILE A 50 9.96 4.55 5.53
C ILE A 50 8.89 5.64 5.55
N GLU A 51 9.30 6.92 5.57
CA GLU A 51 8.38 8.07 5.56
C GLU A 51 7.55 8.18 4.28
N ASN A 52 8.01 7.55 3.20
CA ASN A 52 7.32 7.46 1.93
C ASN A 52 6.47 6.17 1.83
N GLY A 53 6.28 5.45 2.93
CA GLY A 53 5.48 4.24 2.98
C GLY A 53 6.00 3.10 2.11
N ASN A 54 7.29 3.04 1.80
CA ASN A 54 7.88 1.96 0.99
C ASN A 54 7.76 0.61 1.75
N PRO A 55 7.26 -0.49 1.16
CA PRO A 55 7.17 -1.79 1.85
C PRO A 55 8.54 -2.49 1.99
N ALA A 56 9.59 -2.02 1.30
CA ALA A 56 10.89 -2.69 1.26
C ALA A 56 11.69 -2.64 2.58
N PRO A 57 11.72 -1.52 3.35
CA PRO A 57 12.29 -1.51 4.69
C PRO A 57 11.61 -2.56 5.57
N SER A 58 12.40 -3.30 6.33
CA SER A 58 11.87 -4.33 7.23
C SER A 58 10.95 -3.72 8.29
N ILE A 59 9.99 -4.52 8.79
CA ILE A 59 9.12 -4.11 9.90
C ILE A 59 9.93 -3.67 11.13
N GLY A 60 11.09 -4.31 11.38
CA GLY A 60 12.04 -3.91 12.42
C GLY A 60 12.64 -2.51 12.21
N SER A 61 12.75 -2.04 10.96
CA SER A 61 13.20 -0.67 10.67
C SER A 61 12.10 0.35 10.93
N TYR A 62 10.85 0.05 10.57
CA TYR A 62 9.69 0.85 10.96
C TYR A 62 9.58 0.96 12.49
N LEU A 63 9.70 -0.17 13.19
CA LEU A 63 9.71 -0.26 14.64
C LEU A 63 10.79 0.61 15.28
N ARG A 64 12.03 0.56 14.79
CA ARG A 64 13.11 1.42 15.32
C ARG A 64 12.80 2.91 15.17
N VAL A 65 12.23 3.32 14.03
CA VAL A 65 11.78 4.71 13.84
C VAL A 65 10.67 5.05 14.84
N MET A 66 9.67 4.19 15.00
CA MET A 66 8.58 4.37 15.96
C MET A 66 9.07 4.47 17.41
N SER A 67 10.05 3.66 17.79
CA SER A 67 10.65 3.70 19.14
C SER A 67 11.34 5.03 19.43
N VAL A 68 12.13 5.55 18.49
CA VAL A 68 12.78 6.86 18.63
C VAL A 68 11.76 8.01 18.66
N LEU A 69 10.62 7.86 17.99
CA LEU A 69 9.50 8.81 18.04
C LEU A 69 8.58 8.65 19.25
N GLY A 70 8.78 7.63 20.09
CA GLY A 70 7.94 7.37 21.27
C GLY A 70 6.57 6.78 20.98
N VAL A 71 6.34 6.21 19.79
CA VAL A 71 5.03 5.65 19.35
C VAL A 71 5.06 4.14 19.12
N SER A 72 6.10 3.43 19.58
CA SER A 72 6.19 1.97 19.46
C SER A 72 5.03 1.23 20.13
N GLY A 73 4.44 1.80 21.18
CA GLY A 73 3.26 1.25 21.87
C GLY A 73 2.03 1.10 20.97
N GLU A 74 1.91 1.87 19.88
CA GLU A 74 0.79 1.73 18.94
C GLU A 74 0.78 0.35 18.25
N LEU A 75 1.92 -0.33 18.15
CA LEU A 75 1.97 -1.69 17.61
C LEU A 75 1.30 -2.72 18.51
N ALA A 76 1.23 -2.48 19.82
CA ALA A 76 0.48 -3.35 20.72
C ALA A 76 -1.04 -3.21 20.52
N LEU A 77 -1.50 -2.10 19.93
CA LEU A 77 -2.90 -1.87 19.58
C LEU A 77 -3.27 -2.48 18.21
N LEU A 78 -2.29 -2.74 17.36
CA LEU A 78 -2.49 -3.40 16.07
C LEU A 78 -2.83 -4.89 16.30
N ALA A 79 -4.04 -5.29 15.88
CA ALA A 79 -4.62 -6.61 16.17
C ALA A 79 -4.87 -6.89 17.67
N GLY A 80 -5.21 -5.86 18.45
CA GLY A 80 -5.70 -6.04 19.83
C GLY A 80 -6.96 -6.92 19.92
N ASP A 81 -7.34 -7.28 21.15
CA ASP A 81 -8.37 -8.29 21.46
C ASP A 81 -9.67 -8.23 20.64
N GLY A 82 -10.12 -7.04 20.21
CA GLY A 82 -11.31 -6.85 19.37
C GLY A 82 -11.21 -7.42 17.94
N VAL A 83 -10.00 -7.69 17.44
CA VAL A 83 -9.74 -8.26 16.10
C VAL A 83 -9.68 -9.79 16.13
N ILE A 84 -9.38 -10.39 17.29
CA ILE A 84 -9.29 -11.84 17.46
C ILE A 84 -10.69 -12.45 17.25
N GLN A 85 -10.83 -13.32 16.24
CA GLN A 85 -12.10 -14.00 15.97
C GLN A 85 -12.46 -14.93 17.13
N PRO A 86 -13.76 -15.11 17.44
CA PRO A 86 -14.17 -16.13 18.40
C PRO A 86 -13.63 -17.48 17.91
N ALA A 87 -12.95 -18.16 18.82
CA ALA A 87 -12.36 -19.44 18.50
C ALA A 87 -13.48 -20.44 18.10
N PRO A 88 -13.22 -21.37 17.16
CA PRO A 88 -14.22 -22.33 16.72
C PRO A 88 -14.85 -23.07 17.90
N VAL A 89 -16.14 -23.41 17.78
CA VAL A 89 -16.90 -24.13 18.80
C VAL A 89 -16.16 -25.43 19.16
N GLY A 90 -15.86 -25.64 20.45
CA GLY A 90 -15.10 -26.79 20.95
C GLY A 90 -13.61 -26.54 21.25
N SER A 91 -13.09 -25.35 20.92
CA SER A 91 -11.70 -24.98 21.27
C SER A 91 -11.56 -24.46 22.71
N ALA A 92 -10.37 -24.60 23.31
CA ALA A 92 -10.10 -24.14 24.67
C ALA A 92 -10.39 -22.63 24.89
N ALA A 93 -10.27 -21.83 23.83
CA ALA A 93 -10.53 -20.39 23.82
C ALA A 93 -12.03 -20.01 23.76
N ALA A 94 -12.93 -20.94 23.42
CA ALA A 94 -14.37 -20.69 23.36
C ALA A 94 -15.05 -20.49 24.74
N ARG A 95 -14.33 -20.75 25.85
CA ARG A 95 -14.83 -20.62 27.23
C ARG A 95 -14.71 -19.21 27.82
N SER A 96 -14.08 -18.28 27.10
CA SER A 96 -13.84 -16.90 27.56
C SER A 96 -14.96 -15.96 27.09
N ARG A 97 -15.80 -15.47 28.02
CA ARG A 97 -16.78 -14.39 27.77
C ARG A 97 -16.10 -13.01 27.84
N ARG A 98 -15.42 -12.60 26.76
CA ARG A 98 -15.04 -11.19 26.57
C ARG A 98 -15.99 -10.53 25.57
N ILE A 99 -16.42 -9.32 25.92
CA ILE A 99 -17.21 -8.45 25.04
C ILE A 99 -16.25 -7.82 24.03
N ASN A 100 -16.48 -8.06 22.74
CA ASN A 100 -15.64 -7.50 21.68
C ASN A 100 -16.19 -6.14 21.24
N SER A 101 -15.39 -5.08 21.37
CA SER A 101 -15.66 -3.79 20.73
C SER A 101 -15.35 -3.88 19.24
N VAL A 102 -16.31 -3.51 18.38
CA VAL A 102 -16.11 -3.47 16.92
C VAL A 102 -15.77 -2.04 16.51
N VAL A 103 -14.55 -1.83 16.02
CA VAL A 103 -14.10 -0.54 15.45
C VAL A 103 -14.18 -0.63 13.92
N GLN A 104 -14.82 0.35 13.29
CA GLN A 104 -14.78 0.55 11.84
C GLN A 104 -13.84 1.70 11.51
N VAL A 105 -12.92 1.48 10.57
CA VAL A 105 -11.94 2.47 10.09
C VAL A 105 -12.21 2.75 8.63
N ILE A 106 -12.43 4.01 8.27
CA ILE A 106 -12.58 4.43 6.88
C ILE A 106 -11.20 4.87 6.37
N VAL A 107 -10.71 4.19 5.33
CA VAL A 107 -9.46 4.56 4.66
C VAL A 107 -9.79 5.28 3.36
N ALA A 108 -9.39 6.55 3.28
CA ALA A 108 -9.51 7.36 2.07
C ALA A 108 -8.13 7.89 1.63
N ALA A 109 -7.95 8.04 0.32
CA ALA A 109 -6.82 8.81 -0.22
C ALA A 109 -7.13 10.31 -0.14
N ASP A 110 -6.09 11.14 0.08
CA ASP A 110 -6.22 12.60 -0.04
C ASP A 110 -6.81 12.93 -1.43
N PRO A 111 -7.94 13.65 -1.50
CA PRO A 111 -8.62 13.93 -2.76
C PRO A 111 -7.83 14.87 -3.67
N SER A 112 -6.70 15.44 -3.22
CA SER A 112 -5.85 16.27 -4.08
C SER A 112 -5.45 15.49 -5.35
N ARG A 113 -5.71 16.11 -6.51
CA ARG A 113 -5.55 15.47 -7.83
C ARG A 113 -4.14 14.88 -8.01
N HIS A 114 -3.12 15.57 -7.50
CA HIS A 114 -1.71 15.16 -7.63
C HIS A 114 -1.38 13.89 -6.83
N THR A 115 -1.87 13.77 -5.59
CA THR A 115 -1.59 12.60 -4.73
C THR A 115 -2.27 11.35 -5.27
N VAL A 116 -3.52 11.47 -5.71
CA VAL A 116 -4.24 10.37 -6.36
C VAL A 116 -3.56 9.94 -7.64
N GLN A 117 -3.16 10.88 -8.50
CA GLN A 117 -2.51 10.56 -9.76
C GLN A 117 -1.19 9.82 -9.54
N ASP A 118 -0.44 10.20 -8.51
CA ASP A 118 0.79 9.50 -8.16
C ASP A 118 0.52 8.09 -7.61
N LEU A 119 -0.47 7.93 -6.73
CA LEU A 119 -0.93 6.61 -6.26
C LEU A 119 -1.36 5.72 -7.41
N GLN A 120 -2.12 6.25 -8.36
CA GLN A 120 -2.54 5.53 -9.56
C GLN A 120 -1.35 5.09 -10.40
N SER A 121 -0.40 6.01 -10.63
CA SER A 121 0.82 5.71 -11.38
C SER A 121 1.59 4.58 -10.72
N VAL A 122 1.84 4.66 -9.41
CA VAL A 122 2.55 3.61 -8.67
C VAL A 122 1.78 2.28 -8.71
N ALA A 123 0.48 2.28 -8.47
CA ALA A 123 -0.33 1.06 -8.43
C ALA A 123 -0.30 0.31 -9.76
N LEU A 124 -0.41 1.02 -10.89
CA LEU A 124 -0.29 0.43 -12.22
C LEU A 124 1.09 -0.17 -12.47
N HIS A 125 2.15 0.50 -12.00
CA HIS A 125 3.52 -0.01 -12.12
C HIS A 125 3.76 -1.23 -11.23
N GLN A 126 3.20 -1.25 -10.03
CA GLN A 126 3.28 -2.40 -9.13
C GLN A 126 2.61 -3.62 -9.77
N ALA A 127 1.39 -3.46 -10.30
CA ALA A 127 0.69 -4.53 -11.01
C ALA A 127 1.49 -5.04 -12.22
N ALA A 128 2.09 -4.13 -13.01
CA ALA A 128 2.94 -4.52 -14.13
C ALA A 128 4.21 -5.29 -13.68
N VAL A 129 4.86 -4.84 -12.60
CA VAL A 129 6.03 -5.53 -12.01
C VAL A 129 5.65 -6.92 -11.51
N ASP A 130 4.51 -7.07 -10.85
CA ASP A 130 4.07 -8.36 -10.33
C ASP A 130 3.71 -9.33 -11.46
N LEU A 131 3.09 -8.84 -12.54
CA LEU A 131 2.89 -9.65 -13.74
C LEU A 131 4.21 -10.07 -14.40
N VAL A 132 5.20 -9.18 -14.46
CA VAL A 132 6.53 -9.49 -15.00
C VAL A 132 7.25 -10.54 -14.16
N LYS A 133 7.11 -10.50 -12.84
CA LYS A 133 7.70 -11.51 -11.94
C LYS A 133 7.07 -12.89 -12.16
N VAL A 134 5.77 -12.95 -12.41
CA VAL A 134 5.04 -14.20 -12.67
C VAL A 134 5.28 -14.71 -14.10
N ASN A 135 5.33 -13.81 -15.08
CA ASN A 135 5.50 -14.14 -16.49
C ASN A 135 6.69 -13.36 -17.10
N PRO A 136 7.90 -13.96 -17.11
CA PRO A 136 9.09 -13.32 -17.67
C PRO A 136 9.00 -12.97 -19.15
N ALA A 137 8.09 -13.59 -19.93
CA ALA A 137 7.90 -13.22 -21.35
C ALA A 137 7.39 -11.77 -21.51
N LEU A 138 6.69 -11.24 -20.51
CA LEU A 138 6.26 -9.84 -20.50
C LEU A 138 7.45 -8.88 -20.31
N LEU A 139 8.52 -9.31 -19.63
CA LEU A 139 9.77 -8.53 -19.52
C LEU A 139 10.37 -8.30 -20.90
N VAL A 140 10.49 -9.37 -21.70
CA VAL A 140 11.02 -9.31 -23.06
C VAL A 140 10.20 -8.36 -23.94
N LYS A 141 8.87 -8.38 -23.82
CA LYS A 141 8.00 -7.43 -24.56
C LYS A 141 8.24 -5.97 -24.14
N ALA A 142 8.48 -5.72 -22.85
CA ALA A 142 8.80 -4.39 -22.36
C ALA A 142 10.17 -3.91 -22.88
N GLU A 143 11.19 -4.78 -22.88
CA GLU A 143 12.52 -4.51 -23.43
C GLU A 143 12.46 -4.22 -24.94
N GLN A 144 11.74 -5.04 -25.71
CA GLN A 144 11.52 -4.81 -27.15
C GLN A 144 10.81 -3.48 -27.42
N THR A 145 9.85 -3.10 -26.57
CA THR A 145 9.15 -1.82 -26.69
C THR A 145 10.09 -0.65 -26.43
N LEU A 146 10.95 -0.77 -25.41
CA LEU A 146 11.97 0.23 -25.11
C LEU A 146 12.99 0.36 -26.25
N ALA A 147 13.48 -0.76 -26.79
CA ALA A 147 14.42 -0.78 -27.91
C ALA A 147 13.82 -0.09 -29.16
N ARG A 148 12.54 -0.35 -29.45
CA ARG A 148 11.82 0.34 -30.54
C ARG A 148 11.70 1.85 -30.32
N TRP A 149 11.57 2.31 -29.08
CA TRP A 149 11.54 3.75 -28.79
C TRP A 149 12.91 4.40 -28.98
N MET A 150 13.97 3.72 -28.51
CA MET A 150 15.36 4.20 -28.65
C MET A 150 15.81 4.24 -30.12
N ALA A 151 15.32 3.32 -30.96
CA ALA A 151 15.64 3.28 -32.39
C ALA A 151 15.03 4.44 -33.20
N LYS A 152 14.03 5.18 -32.68
CA LYS A 152 13.36 6.29 -33.39
C LYS A 152 14.18 7.59 -33.43
N GLY A 153 15.37 7.63 -32.85
CA GLY A 153 16.27 8.79 -32.87
C GLY A 153 16.25 9.62 -31.58
N PRO A 154 17.00 10.74 -31.54
CA PRO A 154 17.25 11.49 -30.31
C PRO A 154 15.97 12.08 -29.74
N SER A 155 15.65 11.69 -28.50
CA SER A 155 14.52 12.19 -27.73
C SER A 155 14.99 12.87 -26.44
N ARG A 156 14.22 13.84 -25.94
CA ARG A 156 14.44 14.43 -24.61
C ARG A 156 14.37 13.39 -23.49
N SER A 157 13.71 12.25 -23.73
CA SER A 157 13.58 11.13 -22.79
C SER A 157 14.71 10.09 -22.88
N ASN A 158 15.73 10.29 -23.71
CA ASN A 158 16.77 9.28 -23.93
C ASN A 158 17.52 8.89 -22.64
N SER A 159 17.77 9.86 -21.76
CA SER A 159 18.37 9.61 -20.44
C SER A 159 17.47 8.76 -19.52
N LEU A 160 16.14 8.88 -19.64
CA LEU A 160 15.19 8.05 -18.92
C LEU A 160 15.11 6.64 -19.52
N TRP A 161 15.22 6.51 -20.84
CA TRP A 161 15.22 5.21 -21.52
C TRP A 161 16.46 4.37 -21.17
N LEU A 162 17.65 4.95 -21.14
CA LEU A 162 18.87 4.26 -20.68
C LEU A 162 18.75 3.77 -19.23
N GLN A 163 18.13 4.59 -18.36
CA GLN A 163 17.85 4.16 -17.00
C GLN A 163 16.83 3.01 -16.96
N TRP A 164 15.81 3.05 -17.81
CA TRP A 164 14.84 1.98 -17.92
C TRP A 164 15.46 0.67 -18.41
N GLU A 165 16.36 0.73 -19.38
CA GLU A 165 17.12 -0.43 -19.85
C GLU A 165 17.90 -1.07 -18.69
N ALA A 166 18.64 -0.27 -17.92
CA ALA A 166 19.34 -0.74 -16.73
C ALA A 166 18.38 -1.30 -15.65
N ILE A 167 17.18 -0.71 -15.49
CA ILE A 167 16.17 -1.18 -14.53
C ILE A 167 15.60 -2.52 -14.94
N LEU A 168 15.24 -2.70 -16.22
CA LEU A 168 14.67 -3.95 -16.74
C LEU A 168 15.71 -5.08 -16.64
N HIS A 169 16.93 -4.82 -17.13
CA HIS A 169 18.03 -5.78 -17.13
C HIS A 169 18.39 -6.24 -15.71
N ASN A 170 18.58 -5.30 -14.78
CA ASN A 170 18.97 -5.59 -13.40
C ASN A 170 17.77 -5.83 -12.46
N ARG A 171 16.54 -5.83 -12.97
CA ARG A 171 15.29 -6.01 -12.20
C ARG A 171 15.17 -5.04 -11.00
N GLN A 172 15.61 -3.80 -11.18
CA GLN A 172 15.68 -2.79 -10.11
C GLN A 172 14.33 -2.07 -9.87
N TRP A 173 13.26 -2.84 -9.70
CA TRP A 173 11.87 -2.34 -9.59
C TRP A 173 11.67 -1.27 -8.52
N ARG A 174 12.45 -1.35 -7.42
CA ARG A 174 12.42 -0.38 -6.33
C ARG A 174 12.63 1.06 -6.80
N LYS A 175 13.43 1.29 -7.86
CA LYS A 175 13.70 2.63 -8.41
C LYS A 175 12.45 3.27 -9.03
N VAL A 176 11.53 2.45 -9.53
CA VAL A 176 10.30 2.89 -10.20
C VAL A 176 9.15 3.03 -9.22
N LEU A 177 9.11 2.18 -8.18
CA LEU A 177 8.00 2.11 -7.22
C LEU A 177 8.14 3.10 -6.05
N ALA A 178 9.26 3.82 -5.95
CA ALA A 178 9.48 4.79 -4.89
C ALA A 178 8.61 6.06 -5.03
N TYR A 179 8.32 6.73 -3.92
CA TYR A 179 7.61 8.02 -3.87
C TYR A 179 8.61 9.16 -3.78
N ASN A 180 9.39 9.32 -4.84
CA ASN A 180 10.28 10.46 -5.00
C ASN A 180 10.18 10.99 -6.42
N ARG A 181 10.61 12.24 -6.61
CA ARG A 181 10.55 12.93 -7.91
C ARG A 181 11.18 12.11 -9.04
N ARG A 182 12.31 11.45 -8.76
CA ARG A 182 13.03 10.64 -9.75
C ARG A 182 12.23 9.42 -10.21
N ALA A 183 11.58 8.73 -9.29
CA ALA A 183 10.72 7.61 -9.61
C ALA A 183 9.47 8.07 -10.39
N GLN A 184 8.92 9.24 -10.05
CA GLN A 184 7.83 9.85 -10.79
C GLN A 184 8.23 10.17 -12.24
N GLU A 185 9.41 10.76 -12.46
CA GLU A 185 9.99 11.00 -13.81
C GLU A 185 10.14 9.68 -14.59
N LEU A 186 10.67 8.63 -13.96
CA LEU A 186 10.80 7.31 -14.59
C LEU A 186 9.42 6.76 -15.00
N ARG A 187 8.40 6.86 -14.14
CA ARG A 187 7.04 6.39 -14.42
C ARG A 187 6.38 7.13 -15.59
N GLN A 188 6.76 8.38 -15.88
CA GLN A 188 6.22 9.13 -17.03
C GLN A 188 6.66 8.56 -18.40
N SER A 189 7.79 7.86 -18.46
CA SER A 189 8.34 7.28 -19.69
C SER A 189 8.52 5.76 -19.58
N SER A 190 7.56 5.10 -18.92
CA SER A 190 7.65 3.68 -18.57
C SER A 190 7.20 2.74 -19.70
N PRO A 191 8.02 1.75 -20.09
CA PRO A 191 7.59 0.70 -21.00
C PRO A 191 6.68 -0.34 -20.32
N LEU A 192 6.70 -0.43 -18.97
CA LEU A 192 5.95 -1.47 -18.24
C LEU A 192 4.43 -1.30 -18.32
N VAL A 193 3.91 -0.09 -18.47
CA VAL A 193 2.45 0.10 -18.55
C VAL A 193 1.90 -0.40 -19.89
N THR A 194 2.75 -0.53 -20.92
CA THR A 194 2.34 -1.00 -22.25
C THR A 194 2.04 -2.51 -22.29
N ILE A 195 2.67 -3.28 -21.40
CA ILE A 195 2.47 -4.72 -21.29
C ILE A 195 1.32 -5.11 -20.34
N LEU A 196 0.74 -4.14 -19.64
CA LEU A 196 -0.33 -4.36 -18.67
C LEU A 196 -1.66 -4.70 -19.40
N PRO A 197 -2.26 -5.88 -19.17
CA PRO A 197 -3.57 -6.23 -19.74
C PRO A 197 -4.66 -5.22 -19.36
N LYS A 198 -5.65 -5.06 -20.24
CA LYS A 198 -6.74 -4.08 -20.03
C LYS A 198 -7.53 -4.38 -18.77
N GLU A 199 -7.76 -5.66 -18.51
CA GLU A 199 -8.49 -6.18 -17.37
C GLU A 199 -7.79 -5.80 -16.06
N THR A 200 -6.49 -6.08 -15.94
CA THR A 200 -5.71 -5.71 -14.75
C THR A 200 -5.63 -4.20 -14.57
N ARG A 201 -5.50 -3.44 -15.66
CA ARG A 201 -5.53 -1.97 -15.59
C ARG A 201 -6.85 -1.46 -15.04
N ASN A 202 -7.98 -1.96 -15.55
CA ASN A 202 -9.31 -1.54 -15.09
C ASN A 202 -9.52 -1.88 -13.62
N LEU A 203 -9.11 -3.09 -13.19
CA LEU A 203 -9.18 -3.48 -11.78
C LEU A 203 -8.45 -2.50 -10.85
N VAL A 204 -7.23 -2.09 -11.21
CA VAL A 204 -6.46 -1.11 -10.43
C VAL A 204 -7.17 0.26 -10.39
N LEU A 205 -7.72 0.71 -11.52
CA LEU A 205 -8.44 1.98 -11.61
C LEU A 205 -9.72 1.97 -10.77
N ASP A 206 -10.46 0.86 -10.77
CA ASP A 206 -11.68 0.69 -9.98
C ASP A 206 -11.36 0.72 -8.48
N GLN A 207 -10.25 0.10 -8.06
CA GLN A 207 -9.79 0.16 -6.67
C GLN A 207 -9.45 1.57 -6.22
N ILE A 208 -8.77 2.35 -7.07
CA ILE A 208 -8.45 3.76 -6.78
C ILE A 208 -9.72 4.59 -6.71
N ALA A 209 -10.69 4.32 -7.60
CA ALA A 209 -12.00 4.97 -7.55
C ALA A 209 -12.76 4.63 -6.26
N ALA A 210 -12.67 3.39 -5.77
CA ALA A 210 -13.24 2.99 -4.48
C ALA A 210 -12.53 3.70 -3.30
N LEU A 211 -11.19 3.77 -3.31
CA LEU A 211 -10.41 4.49 -2.29
C LEU A 211 -10.73 5.98 -2.24
N LYS A 212 -11.03 6.62 -3.37
CA LYS A 212 -11.52 8.01 -3.41
C LYS A 212 -12.87 8.18 -2.71
N LYS A 213 -13.75 7.17 -2.81
CA LYS A 213 -15.06 7.16 -2.16
C LYS A 213 -14.98 6.77 -0.68
N GLY A 214 -13.80 6.35 -0.21
CA GLY A 214 -13.57 5.81 1.12
C GLY A 214 -13.88 4.31 1.17
N VAL A 215 -12.92 3.53 1.64
CA VAL A 215 -13.09 2.09 1.87
C VAL A 215 -13.26 1.86 3.36
N VAL A 216 -14.40 1.28 3.75
CA VAL A 216 -14.68 0.93 5.15
C VAL A 216 -14.00 -0.40 5.47
N MET A 217 -13.20 -0.42 6.54
CA MET A 217 -12.56 -1.60 7.11
C MET A 217 -13.12 -1.87 8.50
N GLY A 218 -13.66 -3.08 8.73
CA GLY A 218 -14.24 -3.48 10.01
C GLY A 218 -15.40 -4.44 9.82
N LYS A 219 -15.85 -5.12 10.89
CA LYS A 219 -17.03 -5.99 10.79
C LYS A 219 -18.27 -5.14 10.50
N ALA A 220 -19.03 -5.53 9.48
CA ALA A 220 -20.41 -5.09 9.33
C ALA A 220 -21.20 -5.61 10.54
N THR A 221 -21.88 -4.72 11.25
CA THR A 221 -22.89 -5.13 12.22
C THR A 221 -23.97 -5.89 11.45
N LYS A 222 -24.19 -7.16 11.79
CA LYS A 222 -25.52 -7.75 11.58
C LYS A 222 -26.44 -6.83 12.39
N ALA A 223 -27.40 -6.19 11.71
CA ALA A 223 -28.36 -5.31 12.37
C ALA A 223 -28.90 -6.04 13.63
N PRO A 224 -29.05 -5.35 14.78
CA PRO A 224 -29.72 -5.96 15.91
C PRO A 224 -31.08 -6.42 15.41
N GLY A 225 -31.31 -7.74 15.46
CA GLY A 225 -32.64 -8.30 15.21
C GLY A 225 -33.61 -7.59 16.13
N ASP A 226 -34.69 -7.10 15.52
CA ASP A 226 -35.76 -6.36 16.17
C ASP A 226 -36.19 -7.09 17.47
N PRO A 227 -36.01 -6.50 18.66
CA PRO A 227 -36.41 -7.14 19.91
C PRO A 227 -37.93 -7.16 20.10
N PHE A 228 -38.71 -6.59 19.18
CA PHE A 228 -40.18 -6.57 19.22
C PHE A 228 -40.81 -7.38 18.07
N SER A 229 -40.50 -8.68 18.00
CA SER A 229 -41.42 -9.65 17.40
C SER A 229 -41.80 -10.68 18.46
N MET A 230 -42.60 -10.24 19.43
CA MET A 230 -43.44 -11.17 20.19
C MET A 230 -44.55 -11.65 19.25
N SER A 231 -44.37 -12.83 18.70
CA SER A 231 -45.40 -13.61 18.05
C SER A 231 -46.47 -13.98 19.07
N SER A 232 -47.63 -13.34 18.92
CA SER A 232 -48.92 -13.82 19.41
C SER A 232 -49.08 -15.29 19.02
N THR A 233 -49.00 -16.19 20.00
CA THR A 233 -49.50 -17.56 19.83
C THR A 233 -50.57 -17.80 20.87
N SER A 234 -51.78 -17.89 20.34
CA SER A 234 -53.04 -18.28 20.97
C SER A 234 -52.87 -19.49 21.89
N ARG A 235 -53.45 -19.41 23.09
CA ARG A 235 -53.68 -20.57 23.97
C ARG A 235 -55.13 -21.01 23.73
N ALA A 236 -55.30 -22.32 23.54
CA ALA A 236 -56.58 -23.01 23.55
C ALA A 236 -57.35 -22.80 24.86
#